data_AF-A0A2D5H5W4-F1
#
_entry.id   AF-A0A2D5H5W4-F1
#
_cell.length_a   1.000
_cell.length_b   1.000
_cell.length_c   1.000
_cell.angle_alpha   90.00
_cell.angle_beta   90.00
_cell.angle_gamma   90.00
#
_symmetry.space_group_name_H-M   'P 1'
#
loop_
_entity.id
_entity.type
_entity.pdbx_description
1 polymer ?
#
loop_
_entity_poly.entity_id
_entity_poly.type
_entity_poly.pdbx_seq_one_letter_code
_entity_poly.pdbx_strand_id
1 'polypeptide(L)'
;MKTKRALLNNVSKTVCSVFCLVLIAGCSGGGEPLPELTEVTGTVTLDGKPLENISVIFQPEAADQASSRGTTNAEGKFKLMYNQDASGAVSGKHKVRFAVMDADSTGLLPEKYTRTNSGETADVTKVGPNSFQFDLKSR
;
A
#
# COMPACT_ATOMS: atom_id res chain seq x y z
N MET A 1 -30.68 47.14 61.42
CA MET A 1 -29.30 47.66 61.26
C MET A 1 -28.35 46.48 61.12
N LYS A 2 -27.54 46.47 60.03
CA LYS A 2 -26.22 45.83 59.79
C LYS A 2 -26.06 44.36 60.26
N THR A 3 -25.58 43.39 59.48
CA THR A 3 -24.52 43.45 58.45
C THR A 3 -24.45 42.13 57.65
N LYS A 4 -23.64 42.16 56.59
CA LYS A 4 -23.64 41.32 55.38
C LYS A 4 -23.00 39.93 55.50
N ARG A 5 -23.33 39.16 54.46
CA ARG A 5 -22.90 37.85 53.96
C ARG A 5 -21.38 37.54 53.95
N ALA A 6 -21.13 36.22 54.06
CA ALA A 6 -20.21 35.35 53.31
C ALA A 6 -18.70 35.52 53.46
N LEU A 7 -18.02 34.42 53.83
CA LEU A 7 -16.74 33.99 53.23
C LEU A 7 -16.69 32.46 53.12
N LEU A 8 -16.09 32.02 52.02
CA LEU A 8 -16.07 30.68 51.42
C LEU A 8 -15.10 29.68 52.08
N ASN A 9 -15.40 28.39 51.84
CA ASN A 9 -14.55 27.22 51.54
C ASN A 9 -13.26 26.94 52.34
N ASN A 10 -13.28 25.81 53.04
CA ASN A 10 -12.51 24.57 52.77
C ASN A 10 -12.95 23.57 53.87
N VAL A 11 -12.94 22.24 53.72
CA VAL A 11 -11.75 21.40 53.90
C VAL A 11 -12.20 19.92 53.73
N SER A 12 -11.46 19.19 52.89
CA SER A 12 -11.01 17.78 53.05
C SER A 12 -11.98 16.58 53.10
N LYS A 13 -11.93 15.82 52.00
CA LYS A 13 -11.69 14.35 51.90
C LYS A 13 -12.54 13.39 52.75
N THR A 14 -13.42 12.64 52.10
CA THR A 14 -13.68 11.23 52.47
C THR A 14 -13.95 10.40 51.22
N VAL A 15 -13.16 9.34 51.07
CA VAL A 15 -13.10 8.35 49.97
C VAL A 15 -13.99 7.16 50.33
N CYS A 16 -14.81 6.63 49.41
CA CYS A 16 -15.03 5.18 49.19
C CYS A 16 -16.10 4.85 48.12
N SER A 17 -15.77 3.90 47.23
CA SER A 17 -16.66 2.89 46.57
C SER A 17 -17.65 3.36 45.48
N VAL A 18 -17.77 2.80 44.27
CA VAL A 18 -17.24 1.58 43.63
C VAL A 18 -17.04 1.84 42.13
N PHE A 19 -15.91 1.36 41.66
CA PHE A 19 -15.39 1.30 40.29
C PHE A 19 -15.93 0.03 39.62
N CYS A 20 -16.59 0.14 38.46
CA CYS A 20 -16.95 -1.02 37.65
C CYS A 20 -16.50 -0.80 36.20
N LEU A 21 -15.28 -1.29 35.90
CA LEU A 21 -14.76 -1.63 34.56
C LEU A 21 -15.85 -2.34 33.76
N VAL A 22 -16.23 -1.92 32.54
CA VAL A 22 -15.46 -1.91 31.29
C VAL A 22 -14.73 -3.22 31.03
N LEU A 23 -15.39 -4.12 30.32
CA LEU A 23 -14.76 -5.06 29.38
C LEU A 23 -15.58 -5.06 28.10
N ILE A 24 -15.44 -3.98 27.32
CA ILE A 24 -15.65 -4.06 25.87
C ILE A 24 -14.49 -4.93 25.38
N ALA A 25 -14.73 -6.23 25.24
CA ALA A 25 -13.85 -7.11 24.49
C ALA A 25 -13.96 -6.67 23.02
N GLY A 26 -13.20 -5.62 22.69
CA GLY A 26 -12.97 -5.21 21.33
C GLY A 26 -12.32 -6.37 20.60
N CYS A 27 -13.02 -6.88 19.60
CA CYS A 27 -12.52 -7.83 18.63
C CYS A 27 -11.32 -7.19 17.91
N SER A 28 -10.11 -7.40 18.41
CA SER A 28 -8.91 -7.04 17.68
C SER A 28 -8.70 -8.12 16.63
N GLY A 29 -9.30 -7.92 15.45
CA GLY A 29 -8.96 -8.66 14.25
C GLY A 29 -7.45 -8.52 14.02
N GLY A 30 -6.71 -9.56 14.39
CA GLY A 30 -5.26 -9.63 14.26
C GLY A 30 -4.89 -9.78 12.80
N GLY A 31 -4.65 -8.66 12.13
CA GLY A 31 -3.77 -8.61 10.96
C GLY A 31 -2.35 -8.40 11.46
N GLU A 32 -1.39 -9.12 10.87
CA GLU A 32 0.03 -8.78 11.01
C GLU A 32 0.23 -7.29 10.69
N PRO A 33 1.08 -6.55 11.42
CA PRO A 33 1.34 -5.16 11.12
C PRO A 33 1.87 -5.03 9.69
N LEU A 34 1.22 -4.19 8.88
CA LEU A 34 1.68 -3.91 7.51
C LEU A 34 3.04 -3.20 7.56
N PRO A 35 3.94 -3.49 6.60
CA PRO A 35 5.18 -2.73 6.48
C PRO A 35 4.91 -1.27 6.09
N GLU A 36 5.95 -0.44 6.15
CA GLU A 36 5.89 0.93 5.64
C GLU A 36 5.69 0.89 4.11
N LEU A 37 4.52 1.32 3.64
CA LEU A 37 4.15 1.35 2.23
C LEU A 37 4.17 2.77 1.69
N THR A 38 4.59 2.91 0.43
CA THR A 38 4.52 4.17 -0.31
C THR A 38 3.68 3.97 -1.57
N GLU A 39 2.95 5.02 -1.97
CA GLU A 39 2.11 4.97 -3.17
C GLU A 39 2.98 4.81 -4.41
N VAL A 40 2.62 3.85 -5.26
CA VAL A 40 3.32 3.58 -6.52
C VAL A 40 2.32 3.56 -7.66
N THR A 41 2.62 4.33 -8.68
CA THR A 41 1.85 4.41 -9.93
C THR A 41 2.79 4.25 -11.13
N GLY A 42 2.21 4.15 -12.32
CA GLY A 42 2.99 4.22 -13.53
C GLY A 42 2.19 3.96 -14.78
N THR A 43 2.89 3.85 -15.90
CA THR A 43 2.31 3.55 -17.20
C THR A 43 3.14 2.48 -17.91
N VAL A 44 2.47 1.60 -18.64
CA VAL A 44 3.09 0.56 -19.47
C VAL A 44 2.69 0.79 -20.93
N THR A 45 3.68 0.78 -21.80
CA THR A 45 3.48 0.79 -23.25
C THR A 45 4.19 -0.39 -23.91
N LEU A 46 3.72 -0.79 -25.09
CA LEU A 46 4.39 -1.71 -26.00
C LEU A 46 4.52 -1.04 -27.36
N ASP A 47 5.76 -0.87 -27.82
CA ASP A 47 6.06 -0.15 -29.06
C ASP A 47 5.39 1.24 -29.13
N GLY A 48 5.30 1.92 -27.97
CA GLY A 48 4.70 3.25 -27.84
C GLY A 48 3.17 3.27 -27.73
N LYS A 49 2.50 2.11 -27.76
CA LYS A 49 1.05 2.01 -27.54
C LYS A 49 0.75 1.64 -26.09
N PRO A 50 -0.20 2.30 -25.41
CA PRO A 50 -0.62 1.90 -24.08
C PRO A 50 -1.10 0.45 -24.05
N LEU A 51 -0.72 -0.29 -23.00
CA LEU A 51 -1.18 -1.66 -22.81
C LEU A 51 -2.19 -1.75 -21.67
N GLU A 52 -3.41 -2.17 -22.00
CA GLU A 52 -4.47 -2.47 -21.04
C GLU A 52 -4.42 -3.92 -20.56
N ASN A 53 -4.99 -4.20 -19.37
CA ASN A 53 -5.16 -5.55 -18.82
C ASN A 53 -3.84 -6.31 -18.60
N ILE A 54 -2.76 -5.59 -18.33
CA ILE A 54 -1.46 -6.15 -17.96
C ILE A 54 -1.29 -6.03 -16.44
N SER A 55 -1.02 -7.16 -15.79
CA SER A 55 -0.57 -7.19 -14.41
C SER A 55 0.89 -6.78 -14.33
N VAL A 56 1.16 -5.68 -13.65
CA VAL A 56 2.48 -5.20 -13.28
C VAL A 56 2.78 -5.69 -11.88
N ILE A 57 3.90 -6.39 -11.70
CA ILE A 57 4.25 -7.04 -10.45
C ILE A 57 5.62 -6.54 -10.02
N PHE A 58 5.67 -5.88 -8.87
CA PHE A 58 6.89 -5.46 -8.19
C PHE A 58 7.24 -6.47 -7.11
N GLN A 59 8.33 -7.19 -7.34
CA GLN A 59 8.88 -8.14 -6.41
C GLN A 59 10.10 -7.51 -5.71
N PRO A 60 10.03 -7.24 -4.40
CA PRO A 60 11.16 -6.69 -3.67
C PRO A 60 12.34 -7.66 -3.68
N GLU A 61 13.57 -7.14 -3.70
CA GLU A 61 14.77 -7.96 -3.52
C GLU A 61 14.90 -8.50 -2.08
N ALA A 62 14.28 -7.82 -1.11
CA ALA A 62 14.15 -8.29 0.26
C ALA A 62 13.21 -9.50 0.33
N ALA A 63 13.74 -10.66 0.76
CA ALA A 63 13.05 -11.94 0.69
C ALA A 63 11.86 -12.09 1.65
N ASP A 64 11.76 -11.23 2.66
CA ASP A 64 10.72 -11.20 3.69
C ASP A 64 9.51 -10.32 3.32
N GLN A 65 9.55 -9.65 2.17
CA GLN A 65 8.52 -8.70 1.76
C GLN A 65 7.64 -9.26 0.62
N ALA A 66 6.33 -9.07 0.74
CA ALA A 66 5.39 -9.50 -0.28
C ALA A 66 5.51 -8.65 -1.56
N SER A 67 5.19 -9.26 -2.70
CA SER A 67 5.12 -8.57 -3.99
C SER A 67 3.86 -7.70 -4.08
N SER A 68 4.03 -6.49 -4.61
CA SER A 68 2.91 -5.58 -4.91
C SER A 68 2.52 -5.73 -6.38
N ARG A 69 1.23 -5.57 -6.68
CA ARG A 69 0.70 -5.78 -8.02
C ARG A 69 -0.37 -4.77 -8.40
N GLY A 70 -0.45 -4.43 -9.68
CA GLY A 70 -1.48 -3.56 -10.24
C GLY A 70 -1.83 -3.99 -11.65
N THR A 71 -3.05 -3.71 -12.09
CA THR A 71 -3.47 -3.99 -13.48
C THR A 71 -3.59 -2.68 -14.23
N THR A 72 -3.06 -2.64 -15.45
CA THR A 72 -3.14 -1.46 -16.31
C THR A 72 -4.54 -1.25 -16.87
N ASN A 73 -4.99 0.01 -16.91
CA ASN A 73 -6.24 0.41 -17.55
C ASN A 73 -6.06 0.68 -19.06
N ALA A 74 -7.12 1.13 -19.75
CA ALA A 74 -7.11 1.48 -21.18
C ALA A 74 -6.04 2.51 -21.59
N GLU A 75 -5.59 3.36 -20.67
CA GLU A 75 -4.51 4.34 -20.89
C GLU A 75 -3.12 3.77 -20.56
N GLY A 76 -3.03 2.47 -20.25
CA GLY A 76 -1.80 1.80 -19.83
C GLY A 76 -1.37 2.13 -18.40
N LYS A 77 -2.17 2.89 -17.64
CA LYS A 77 -1.82 3.34 -16.29
C LYS A 77 -2.12 2.27 -15.25
N PHE A 78 -1.24 2.10 -14.27
CA PHE A 78 -1.43 1.21 -13.13
C PHE A 78 -1.22 1.93 -11.81
N LYS A 79 -1.82 1.37 -10.75
CA LYS A 79 -1.55 1.69 -9.35
C LYS A 79 -1.31 0.38 -8.61
N LEU A 80 -0.27 0.31 -7.80
CA LEU A 80 0.07 -0.92 -7.09
C LEU A 80 -0.72 -1.09 -5.80
N MET A 81 -1.03 -2.35 -5.53
CA MET A 81 -1.63 -2.84 -4.30
C MET A 81 -0.67 -3.84 -3.67
N TYR A 82 -0.32 -3.63 -2.41
CA TYR A 82 0.50 -4.55 -1.63
C TYR A 82 -0.30 -5.82 -1.29
N ASN A 83 -1.58 -5.63 -0.94
CA ASN A 83 -2.57 -6.70 -0.75
C ASN A 83 -3.98 -6.17 -1.11
N GLN A 84 -5.03 -6.87 -0.71
CA GLN A 84 -6.42 -6.49 -1.04
C GLN A 84 -6.86 -5.16 -0.40
N ASP A 85 -6.29 -4.83 0.77
CA ASP A 85 -6.73 -3.71 1.61
C ASP A 85 -5.73 -2.54 1.64
N ALA A 86 -4.50 -2.74 1.14
CA ALA A 86 -3.40 -1.79 1.24
C ALA A 86 -2.81 -1.46 -0.14
N SER A 87 -2.85 -0.17 -0.49
CA SER A 87 -2.18 0.35 -1.68
C SER A 87 -0.69 0.59 -1.45
N GLY A 88 0.08 0.55 -2.54
CA GLY A 88 1.49 0.89 -2.55
C GLY A 88 2.41 -0.33 -2.60
N ALA A 89 3.69 -0.06 -2.36
CA ALA A 89 4.74 -1.05 -2.24
C ALA A 89 5.72 -0.66 -1.15
N VAL A 90 6.50 -1.62 -0.66
CA VAL A 90 7.60 -1.34 0.26
C VAL A 90 8.71 -0.57 -0.44
N SER A 91 9.38 0.33 0.28
CA SER A 91 10.56 1.02 -0.26
C SER A 91 11.72 0.05 -0.49
N GLY A 92 12.52 0.30 -1.52
CA GLY A 92 13.70 -0.48 -1.89
C GLY A 92 13.69 -0.87 -3.37
N LYS A 93 14.63 -1.74 -3.73
CA LYS A 93 14.75 -2.26 -5.09
C LYS A 93 13.75 -3.38 -5.34
N HIS A 94 13.06 -3.28 -6.47
CA HIS A 94 12.13 -4.29 -6.97
C HIS A 94 12.54 -4.78 -8.34
N LYS A 95 12.41 -6.09 -8.55
CA LYS A 95 12.34 -6.68 -9.88
C LYS A 95 10.92 -6.53 -10.41
N VAL A 96 10.80 -6.14 -11.66
CA VAL A 96 9.52 -5.88 -12.30
C VAL A 96 9.24 -6.94 -13.35
N ARG A 97 8.05 -7.52 -13.30
CA ARG A 97 7.59 -8.43 -14.34
C ARG A 97 6.15 -8.14 -14.70
N PHE A 98 5.78 -8.58 -15.89
CA PHE A 98 4.49 -8.33 -16.49
C PHE A 98 3.77 -9.64 -16.77
N ALA A 99 2.47 -9.69 -16.57
CA ALA A 99 1.66 -10.84 -16.94
C ALA A 99 0.40 -10.36 -17.64
N VAL A 100 0.00 -11.07 -18.69
CA VAL A 100 -1.26 -10.81 -19.38
C VAL A 100 -2.38 -11.41 -18.52
N MET A 101 -3.41 -10.63 -18.19
CA MET A 101 -4.54 -11.09 -17.39
C MET A 101 -5.58 -11.84 -18.24
N ASP A 102 -5.58 -11.61 -19.54
CA ASP A 102 -6.46 -12.25 -20.50
C ASP A 102 -5.77 -13.46 -21.18
N ALA A 103 -6.39 -14.62 -21.06
CA ALA A 103 -5.89 -15.87 -21.63
C ALA A 103 -5.92 -15.88 -23.17
N ASP A 104 -6.82 -15.10 -23.78
CA ASP A 104 -6.91 -14.98 -25.24
C ASP A 104 -5.81 -14.07 -25.80
N SER A 105 -5.18 -13.27 -24.94
CA SER A 105 -4.08 -12.37 -25.27
C SER A 105 -2.69 -13.00 -25.06
N THR A 106 -2.61 -14.34 -25.06
CA THR A 106 -1.34 -15.07 -24.97
C THR A 106 -0.40 -14.70 -26.13
N GLY A 107 0.85 -14.37 -25.81
CA GLY A 107 1.84 -13.92 -26.80
C GLY A 107 1.88 -12.42 -27.10
N LEU A 108 1.03 -11.61 -26.45
CA LEU A 108 1.09 -10.15 -26.55
C LEU A 108 2.43 -9.57 -26.05
N LEU A 109 2.98 -10.16 -24.99
CA LEU A 109 4.24 -9.75 -24.39
C LEU A 109 5.36 -10.75 -24.69
N PRO A 110 6.55 -10.29 -25.11
CA PRO A 110 7.73 -11.15 -25.18
C PRO A 110 8.05 -11.82 -23.85
N GLU A 111 8.44 -13.10 -23.89
CA GLU A 111 8.70 -13.90 -22.68
C GLU A 111 9.71 -13.27 -21.72
N LYS A 112 10.65 -12.46 -22.23
CA LYS A 112 11.63 -11.78 -21.36
C LYS A 112 10.94 -10.96 -20.27
N TYR A 113 9.82 -10.31 -20.58
CA TYR A 113 9.11 -9.45 -19.63
C TYR A 113 8.25 -10.21 -18.63
N THR A 114 7.90 -11.46 -18.91
CA THR A 114 7.06 -12.28 -18.03
C THR A 114 7.87 -13.07 -16.99
N ARG A 115 9.16 -13.24 -17.25
CA ARG A 115 10.12 -13.90 -16.36
C ARG A 115 10.51 -12.99 -15.19
N THR A 116 10.80 -13.59 -14.04
CA THR A 116 11.26 -12.86 -12.83
C THR A 116 12.59 -12.13 -13.01
N ASN A 117 13.42 -12.54 -13.97
CA ASN A 117 14.69 -11.88 -14.32
C ASN A 117 14.58 -11.15 -15.66
N SER A 118 13.48 -10.45 -15.90
CA SER A 118 13.24 -9.65 -17.12
C SER A 118 14.27 -8.55 -17.35
N GLY A 119 15.00 -8.15 -16.30
CA GLY A 119 15.92 -7.01 -16.28
C GLY A 119 15.25 -5.70 -15.91
N GLU A 120 13.92 -5.64 -15.94
CA GLU A 120 13.16 -4.46 -15.52
C GLU A 120 13.24 -4.32 -14.00
N THR A 121 13.61 -3.12 -13.54
CA THR A 121 13.78 -2.83 -12.11
C THR A 121 13.15 -1.49 -11.77
N ALA A 122 12.72 -1.36 -10.52
CA ALA A 122 12.19 -0.11 -9.98
C ALA A 122 12.78 0.12 -8.59
N ASP A 123 13.31 1.31 -8.35
CA ASP A 123 13.77 1.74 -7.03
C ASP A 123 12.68 2.60 -6.39
N VAL A 124 12.00 2.04 -5.41
CA VAL A 124 10.86 2.67 -4.72
C VAL A 124 11.39 3.43 -3.50
N THR A 125 11.21 4.73 -3.49
CA THR A 125 11.70 5.60 -2.42
C THR A 125 10.67 5.77 -1.31
N LYS A 126 11.12 5.92 -0.05
CA LYS A 126 10.21 6.18 1.09
C LYS A 126 9.39 7.45 0.93
N VAL A 127 9.98 8.49 0.32
CA VAL A 127 9.37 9.80 0.14
C VAL A 127 9.62 10.27 -1.28
N GLY A 128 8.55 10.43 -2.07
CA GLY A 128 8.63 10.96 -3.41
C GLY A 128 7.50 10.43 -4.30
N PRO A 129 7.31 11.02 -5.49
CA PRO A 129 6.43 10.43 -6.47
C PRO A 129 7.09 9.16 -7.01
N ASN A 130 6.60 7.99 -6.60
CA ASN A 130 7.01 6.73 -7.19
C ASN A 130 6.14 6.46 -8.43
N SER A 131 6.42 7.19 -9.52
CA SER A 131 5.75 7.04 -10.81
C SER A 131 6.71 6.48 -11.84
N PHE A 132 6.43 5.28 -12.37
CA PHE A 132 7.32 4.58 -13.29
C PHE A 132 6.76 4.47 -14.71
N GLN A 133 7.62 4.61 -15.72
CA GLN A 133 7.27 4.40 -17.13
C GLN A 133 7.99 3.14 -17.62
N PHE A 134 7.24 2.18 -18.16
CA PHE A 134 7.79 0.97 -18.77
C PHE A 134 7.46 0.94 -20.25
N ASP A 135 8.48 1.13 -21.09
CA ASP A 135 8.34 1.13 -22.55
C ASP A 135 8.84 -0.19 -23.14
N LEU A 136 7.95 -1.18 -23.15
CA LEU A 136 8.24 -2.52 -23.62
C LEU A 136 8.39 -2.54 -25.15
N LYS A 137 9.16 -3.49 -25.65
CA LYS A 137 9.42 -3.68 -27.10
C LYS A 137 9.04 -5.08 -27.54
N SER A 138 8.31 -5.20 -28.64
CA SER A 138 7.91 -6.52 -29.16
C SER A 138 9.06 -7.33 -29.76
N ARG A 139 10.20 -6.69 -30.06
CA ARG A 139 11.41 -7.31 -30.64
C ARG A 139 12.66 -6.86 -29.90
#